data_AF-A0A4S9WZH6-F1
#
_entry.id   AF-A0A4S9WZH6-F1
#
_cell.length_a   1.000
_cell.length_b   1.000
_cell.length_c   1.000
_cell.angle_alpha   90.00
_cell.angle_beta   90.00
_cell.angle_gamma   90.00
#
_symmetry.space_group_name_H-M   'P 1'
#
loop_
_entity.id
_entity.type
_entity.pdbx_description
1 polymer ?
#
loop_
_entity_poly.entity_id
_entity_poly.type
_entity_poly.pdbx_seq_one_letter_code
_entity_poly.pdbx_strand_id
1 'polypeptide(L)'
;MAAAVEFINPTHSGDLSKHSAVSSVEEVDSSDESTESNSLLVVSPYTTAQHLLDLNRYDTASQLFAKALTILRPTRDDYATTEYTSTFNFQEVVDTLKGLARAESHTWQKKEFYVVSFRSQLKHEVDGERLFRLDAFSHQEAMASGGLLKYWYGVKDEDRRNLATCFWESRQHARDGGRGPWHAQARAAATIWYESIVFKTYVLTIGDGANSWEFRDYEESR
;
A
#
# COMPACT_ATOMS: atom_id res chain seq x y z
N MET A 1 -8.06 26.85 -31.42
CA MET A 1 -7.53 28.22 -31.61
C MET A 1 -6.52 28.46 -30.51
N ALA A 2 -5.25 28.55 -30.88
CA ALA A 2 -4.12 28.74 -29.98
C ALA A 2 -3.92 30.22 -29.67
N ALA A 3 -3.39 30.54 -28.49
CA ALA A 3 -2.63 31.75 -28.25
C ALA A 3 -1.68 31.53 -27.06
N ALA A 4 -0.41 31.29 -27.37
CA ALA A 4 0.72 31.40 -26.47
C ALA A 4 1.19 32.87 -26.45
N VAL A 5 1.68 33.34 -25.31
CA VAL A 5 2.33 34.65 -25.19
C VAL A 5 3.60 34.47 -24.35
N GLU A 6 4.74 34.54 -25.02
CA GLU A 6 6.08 34.68 -24.44
C GLU A 6 6.41 36.17 -24.25
N PHE A 7 7.09 36.53 -23.16
CA PHE A 7 7.76 37.82 -23.02
C PHE A 7 9.16 37.69 -22.39
N ILE A 8 10.13 37.75 -23.30
CA ILE A 8 11.47 38.37 -23.31
C ILE A 8 11.94 39.10 -22.03
N ASN A 9 13.15 38.72 -21.55
CA ASN A 9 13.98 39.44 -20.57
C ASN A 9 14.83 40.55 -21.21
N PRO A 10 15.12 41.67 -20.51
CA PRO A 10 16.20 42.57 -20.89
C PRO A 10 17.45 42.40 -20.02
N THR A 11 18.59 42.36 -20.70
CA THR A 11 19.95 42.51 -20.15
C THR A 11 20.27 43.99 -19.89
N HIS A 12 20.91 44.31 -18.76
CA HIS A 12 21.76 45.49 -18.65
C HIS A 12 22.95 45.24 -17.72
N SER A 13 24.15 45.53 -18.26
CA SER A 13 25.46 45.48 -17.60
C SER A 13 25.81 46.83 -16.99
N GLY A 14 26.57 46.83 -15.88
CA GLY A 14 27.15 48.02 -15.25
C GLY A 14 27.91 47.68 -13.95
N ASP A 15 29.24 47.70 -14.04
CA ASP A 15 30.27 47.33 -13.06
C ASP A 15 30.62 48.48 -12.07
N LEU A 16 30.96 48.15 -10.81
CA LEU A 16 32.26 48.47 -10.16
C LEU A 16 32.25 48.45 -8.61
N SER A 17 33.23 47.69 -8.10
CA SER A 17 34.11 47.98 -6.94
C SER A 17 33.91 47.22 -5.61
N LYS A 18 34.75 46.17 -5.49
CA LYS A 18 35.69 45.83 -4.40
C LYS A 18 35.20 45.82 -2.95
N HIS A 19 35.21 44.62 -2.34
CA HIS A 19 35.97 44.33 -1.12
C HIS A 19 36.29 42.82 -1.03
N SER A 20 37.51 42.51 -0.62
CA SER A 20 38.07 41.17 -0.43
C SER A 20 37.91 40.73 1.03
N ALA A 21 37.35 39.54 1.28
CA ALA A 21 37.52 38.79 2.53
C ALA A 21 37.21 37.29 2.34
N VAL A 22 38.29 36.51 2.33
CA VAL A 22 38.53 35.12 2.76
C VAL A 22 37.36 34.26 3.30
N SER A 23 37.28 33.05 2.73
CA SER A 23 36.92 31.72 3.30
C SER A 23 35.58 31.51 3.98
N SER A 24 34.73 30.69 3.36
CA SER A 24 34.50 29.30 3.82
C SER A 24 33.66 28.57 2.78
N VAL A 25 34.24 27.55 2.16
CA VAL A 25 33.52 26.54 1.38
C VAL A 25 32.88 25.57 2.38
N GLU A 26 31.59 25.71 2.61
CA GLU A 26 30.79 24.60 3.09
C GLU A 26 30.35 23.81 1.86
N GLU A 27 31.14 22.79 1.51
CA GLU A 27 30.65 21.68 0.72
C GLU A 27 29.57 20.98 1.55
N VAL A 28 28.32 21.34 1.29
CA VAL A 28 27.18 20.56 1.78
C VAL A 28 27.15 19.29 0.96
N ASP A 29 27.67 18.25 1.60
CA ASP A 29 27.63 16.86 1.20
C ASP A 29 26.22 16.47 0.74
N SER A 30 26.02 16.39 -0.57
CA SER A 30 24.74 16.05 -1.20
C SER A 30 24.69 14.54 -1.50
N SER A 31 25.12 13.71 -0.55
CA SER A 31 24.98 12.27 -0.62
C SER A 31 24.22 11.71 0.58
N ASP A 32 22.88 11.80 0.53
CA ASP A 32 22.04 10.81 1.25
C ASP A 32 20.57 10.71 0.79
N GLU A 33 20.06 11.61 -0.06
CA GLU A 33 18.64 11.54 -0.50
C GLU A 33 18.34 10.44 -1.54
N SER A 34 19.36 9.91 -2.24
CA SER A 34 19.12 8.97 -3.34
C SER A 34 18.83 7.53 -2.87
N THR A 35 19.32 7.13 -1.69
CA THR A 35 19.15 5.77 -1.15
C THR A 35 17.79 5.57 -0.48
N GLU A 36 17.32 6.58 0.26
CA GLU A 36 16.00 6.60 0.93
C GLU A 36 14.85 6.49 -0.10
N SER A 37 15.01 7.12 -1.28
CA SER A 37 13.94 7.12 -2.29
C SER A 37 13.65 5.77 -2.93
N ASN A 38 14.61 4.83 -2.91
CA ASN A 38 14.51 3.59 -3.68
C ASN A 38 13.91 2.41 -2.87
N SER A 39 13.84 2.52 -1.54
CA SER A 39 13.22 1.48 -0.68
C SER A 39 11.74 1.72 -0.41
N LEU A 40 11.24 2.95 -0.61
CA LEU A 40 9.86 3.30 -0.34
C LEU A 40 8.92 2.86 -1.47
N LEU A 41 7.96 2.01 -1.15
CA LEU A 41 7.01 1.43 -2.10
C LEU A 41 5.57 1.88 -1.82
N VAL A 42 4.88 2.32 -2.87
CA VAL A 42 3.43 2.61 -2.81
C VAL A 42 2.66 1.27 -2.80
N VAL A 43 2.09 0.93 -1.65
CA VAL A 43 1.35 -0.33 -1.44
C VAL A 43 -0.13 -0.13 -1.10
N SER A 44 -0.63 1.10 -1.26
CA SER A 44 -2.03 1.44 -1.01
C SER A 44 -2.49 2.61 -1.88
N PRO A 45 -3.80 2.95 -1.88
CA PRO A 45 -4.27 4.19 -2.50
C PRO A 45 -3.74 5.48 -1.87
N TYR A 46 -3.09 5.40 -0.71
CA TYR A 46 -2.49 6.53 -0.01
C TYR A 46 -1.00 6.66 -0.35
N THR A 47 -0.58 7.84 -0.81
CA THR A 47 0.76 8.06 -1.39
C THR A 47 1.65 9.03 -0.60
N THR A 48 1.20 9.49 0.58
CA THR A 48 2.05 10.32 1.45
C THR A 48 3.06 9.44 2.21
N ALA A 49 4.17 10.03 2.65
CA ALA A 49 5.31 9.29 3.22
C ALA A 49 4.94 8.30 4.33
N GLN A 50 3.99 8.67 5.21
CA GLN A 50 3.52 7.83 6.33
C GLN A 50 2.76 6.56 5.89
N HIS A 51 2.41 6.46 4.60
CA HIS A 51 1.71 5.33 4.01
C HIS A 51 2.59 4.46 3.12
N LEU A 52 3.84 4.86 2.89
CA LEU A 52 4.76 4.11 2.04
C LEU A 52 5.37 2.95 2.81
N LEU A 53 5.53 1.82 2.13
CA LEU A 53 6.21 0.65 2.67
C LEU A 53 7.70 0.84 2.53
N ASP A 54 8.43 0.92 3.64
CA ASP A 54 9.88 0.83 3.62
C ASP A 54 10.31 -0.63 3.47
N LEU A 55 10.79 -1.00 2.28
CA LEU A 55 11.24 -2.35 1.94
C LEU A 55 12.40 -2.84 2.81
N ASN A 56 13.22 -1.94 3.37
CA ASN A 56 14.38 -2.31 4.18
C ASN A 56 14.00 -3.00 5.51
N ARG A 57 12.74 -2.88 5.93
CA ARG A 57 12.21 -3.52 7.15
C ARG A 57 11.87 -5.01 6.97
N TYR A 58 11.94 -5.52 5.74
CA TYR A 58 11.40 -6.82 5.36
C TYR A 58 12.47 -7.76 4.80
N ASP A 59 12.26 -9.06 4.93
CA ASP A 59 13.10 -10.04 4.23
C ASP A 59 12.89 -9.97 2.71
N THR A 60 13.85 -10.50 1.94
CA THR A 60 13.82 -10.45 0.47
C THR A 60 12.53 -11.05 -0.12
N ALA A 61 12.00 -12.13 0.47
CA ALA A 61 10.78 -12.75 -0.04
C ALA A 61 9.56 -11.84 0.15
N SER A 62 9.44 -11.19 1.31
CA SER A 62 8.39 -10.20 1.58
C SER A 62 8.54 -8.96 0.71
N GLN A 63 9.77 -8.47 0.48
CA GLN A 63 10.04 -7.36 -0.44
C GLN A 63 9.58 -7.68 -1.86
N LEU A 64 9.97 -8.84 -2.40
CA LEU A 64 9.60 -9.30 -3.73
C LEU A 64 8.08 -9.45 -3.87
N PHE A 65 7.42 -10.01 -2.84
CA PHE A 65 5.98 -10.17 -2.86
C PHE A 65 5.23 -8.83 -2.79
N ALA A 66 5.69 -7.89 -1.95
CA ALA A 66 5.13 -6.54 -1.90
C ALA A 66 5.26 -5.82 -3.26
N LYS A 67 6.42 -5.92 -3.91
CA LYS A 67 6.63 -5.42 -5.29
C LYS A 67 5.65 -6.06 -6.27
N ALA A 68 5.45 -7.38 -6.23
CA ALA A 68 4.50 -8.07 -7.10
C ALA A 68 3.04 -7.66 -6.84
N LEU A 69 2.65 -7.42 -5.58
CA LEU A 69 1.31 -6.96 -5.21
C LEU A 69 0.97 -5.55 -5.73
N THR A 70 1.93 -4.80 -6.27
CA THR A 70 1.66 -3.50 -6.91
C THR A 70 0.73 -3.63 -8.12
N ILE A 71 0.78 -4.77 -8.84
CA ILE A 71 -0.09 -5.03 -10.00
C ILE A 71 -1.44 -5.67 -9.64
N LEU A 72 -1.73 -5.84 -8.35
CA LEU A 72 -2.99 -6.41 -7.87
C LEU A 72 -4.16 -5.53 -8.31
N ARG A 73 -5.10 -6.12 -9.05
CA ARG A 73 -6.33 -5.49 -9.52
C ARG A 73 -7.49 -6.48 -9.54
N PRO A 74 -8.73 -6.04 -9.35
CA PRO A 74 -9.89 -6.90 -9.56
C PRO A 74 -9.96 -7.31 -11.05
N THR A 75 -10.41 -8.53 -11.31
CA THR A 75 -10.66 -9.06 -12.66
C THR A 75 -12.14 -9.04 -13.05
N ARG A 76 -13.00 -8.62 -12.13
CA ARG A 76 -14.45 -8.60 -12.25
C ARG A 76 -15.01 -7.32 -11.65
N ASP A 77 -16.05 -6.78 -12.25
CA ASP A 77 -16.72 -5.55 -11.77
C ASP A 77 -17.57 -5.81 -10.51
N ASP A 78 -18.05 -7.04 -10.32
CA ASP A 78 -18.81 -7.48 -9.15
C ASP A 78 -17.92 -7.90 -7.96
N TYR A 79 -16.68 -7.38 -7.90
CA TYR A 79 -15.70 -7.72 -6.87
C TYR A 79 -16.21 -7.51 -5.45
N ALA A 80 -17.22 -6.64 -5.24
CA ALA A 80 -17.81 -6.34 -3.94
C ALA A 80 -18.64 -7.50 -3.36
N THR A 81 -19.11 -8.43 -4.20
CA THR A 81 -19.99 -9.53 -3.79
C THR A 81 -19.52 -10.92 -4.19
N THR A 82 -18.64 -11.05 -5.19
CA THR A 82 -18.14 -12.35 -5.67
C THR A 82 -17.24 -13.07 -4.65
N GLU A 83 -16.83 -14.32 -4.93
CA GLU A 83 -15.89 -15.06 -4.09
C GLU A 83 -14.52 -14.37 -4.09
N TYR A 84 -13.94 -14.15 -2.90
CA TYR A 84 -12.69 -13.40 -2.73
C TYR A 84 -11.52 -14.00 -3.54
N THR A 85 -11.36 -15.31 -3.50
CA THR A 85 -10.30 -16.08 -4.18
C THR A 85 -10.35 -15.94 -5.71
N SER A 86 -11.52 -15.63 -6.26
CA SER A 86 -11.75 -15.42 -7.70
C SER A 86 -11.76 -13.94 -8.11
N THR A 87 -11.59 -13.01 -7.15
CA THR A 87 -11.79 -11.58 -7.37
C THR A 87 -10.61 -10.89 -8.06
N PHE A 88 -9.38 -11.33 -7.79
CA PHE A 88 -8.16 -10.63 -8.21
C PHE A 88 -7.32 -11.45 -9.20
N ASN A 89 -6.43 -10.77 -9.90
CA ASN A 89 -5.45 -11.33 -10.84
C ASN A 89 -4.28 -12.07 -10.15
N PHE A 90 -4.54 -12.92 -9.16
CA PHE A 90 -3.49 -13.53 -8.34
C PHE A 90 -2.46 -14.34 -9.13
N GLN A 91 -2.88 -15.04 -10.18
CA GLN A 91 -1.93 -15.75 -11.04
C GLN A 91 -0.88 -14.81 -11.63
N GLU A 92 -1.29 -13.63 -12.14
CA GLU A 92 -0.37 -12.64 -12.70
C GLU A 92 0.57 -12.07 -11.61
N VAL A 93 0.06 -11.88 -10.39
CA VAL A 93 0.87 -11.45 -9.24
C VAL A 93 1.97 -12.48 -8.95
N VAL A 94 1.63 -13.76 -8.90
CA VAL A 94 2.59 -14.85 -8.63
C VAL A 94 3.58 -15.01 -9.79
N ASP A 95 3.15 -14.86 -11.04
CA ASP A 95 4.03 -14.88 -12.20
C ASP A 95 5.02 -13.70 -12.16
N THR A 96 4.56 -12.51 -11.75
CA THR A 96 5.40 -11.32 -11.54
C THR A 96 6.42 -11.57 -10.43
N LEU A 97 5.98 -12.13 -9.29
CA LEU A 97 6.86 -12.51 -8.18
C LEU A 97 7.96 -13.47 -8.65
N LYS A 98 7.60 -14.49 -9.44
CA LYS A 98 8.55 -15.44 -10.01
C LYS A 98 9.57 -14.77 -10.93
N GLY A 99 9.13 -13.80 -11.74
CA GLY A 99 10.00 -12.98 -12.58
C GLY A 99 10.98 -12.14 -11.75
N LEU A 100 10.48 -11.44 -10.72
CA LEU A 100 11.29 -10.64 -9.81
C LEU A 100 12.32 -11.48 -9.05
N ALA A 101 11.91 -12.64 -8.52
CA ALA A 101 12.82 -13.55 -7.82
C ALA A 101 13.96 -14.03 -8.73
N ARG A 102 13.68 -14.34 -10.00
CA ARG A 102 14.72 -14.68 -10.99
C ARG A 102 15.66 -13.52 -11.28
N ALA A 103 15.13 -12.30 -11.44
CA ALA A 103 15.93 -11.11 -11.70
C ALA A 103 16.89 -10.79 -10.55
N GLU A 104 16.46 -11.01 -9.31
CA GLU A 104 17.28 -10.82 -8.11
C GLU A 104 18.10 -12.07 -7.72
N SER A 105 18.12 -13.12 -8.55
CA SER A 105 18.77 -14.42 -8.26
C SER A 105 18.34 -15.04 -6.92
N HIS A 106 17.12 -14.74 -6.48
CA HIS A 106 16.52 -15.23 -5.25
C HIS A 106 15.81 -16.57 -5.49
N THR A 107 16.15 -17.59 -4.70
CA THR A 107 15.44 -18.88 -4.73
C THR A 107 14.22 -18.80 -3.82
N TRP A 108 13.03 -18.61 -4.39
CA TRP A 108 11.79 -18.58 -3.63
C TRP A 108 11.52 -19.90 -2.93
N GLN A 109 11.45 -19.87 -1.60
CA GLN A 109 11.01 -20.97 -0.76
C GLN A 109 9.52 -20.81 -0.44
N LYS A 110 8.82 -21.92 -0.22
CA LYS A 110 7.43 -21.91 0.21
C LYS A 110 7.25 -20.94 1.39
N LYS A 111 6.32 -19.99 1.24
CA LYS A 111 6.01 -18.99 2.26
C LYS A 111 4.49 -18.79 2.35
N GLU A 112 4.03 -18.59 3.58
CA GLU A 112 2.64 -18.27 3.88
C GLU A 112 2.52 -16.79 4.23
N PHE A 113 1.43 -16.17 3.78
CA PHE A 113 1.04 -14.81 4.10
C PHE A 113 -0.37 -14.80 4.67
N TYR A 114 -0.65 -13.85 5.55
CA TYR A 114 -1.96 -13.68 6.14
C TYR A 114 -2.75 -12.61 5.40
N VAL A 115 -3.98 -12.94 5.01
CA VAL A 115 -4.81 -12.05 4.20
C VAL A 115 -6.11 -11.78 4.90
N VAL A 116 -6.54 -10.52 4.92
CA VAL A 116 -7.85 -10.13 5.44
C VAL A 116 -8.65 -9.49 4.32
N SER A 117 -9.93 -9.83 4.23
CA SER A 117 -10.88 -9.18 3.35
C SER A 117 -12.02 -8.57 4.18
N PHE A 118 -12.49 -7.41 3.74
CA PHE A 118 -13.56 -6.64 4.36
C PHE A 118 -14.61 -6.38 3.28
N ARG A 119 -15.74 -7.06 3.36
CA ARG A 119 -16.91 -6.76 2.52
C ARG A 119 -17.85 -5.87 3.30
N SER A 120 -18.30 -4.79 2.67
CA SER A 120 -19.09 -3.77 3.36
C SER A 120 -20.26 -3.32 2.51
N GLN A 121 -21.30 -2.82 3.17
CA GLN A 121 -22.36 -2.01 2.60
C GLN A 121 -22.58 -0.79 3.49
N LEU A 122 -22.45 0.41 2.94
CA LEU A 122 -22.65 1.63 3.71
C LEU A 122 -24.12 2.03 3.80
N LYS A 123 -24.49 2.66 4.92
CA LYS A 123 -25.76 3.37 5.04
C LYS A 123 -25.79 4.59 4.10
N HIS A 124 -26.99 5.04 3.74
CA HIS A 124 -27.18 6.22 2.89
C HIS A 124 -26.60 7.51 3.50
N GLU A 125 -26.78 7.73 4.80
CA GLU A 125 -26.40 8.97 5.50
C GLU A 125 -24.96 8.94 6.05
N VAL A 126 -24.05 8.28 5.33
CA VAL A 126 -22.67 8.11 5.79
C VAL A 126 -21.86 9.40 5.67
N ASP A 127 -21.08 9.70 6.70
CA ASP A 127 -20.04 10.72 6.64
C ASP A 127 -18.81 10.17 5.92
N GLY A 128 -18.77 10.36 4.60
CA GLY A 128 -17.72 9.84 3.73
C GLY A 128 -16.33 10.42 4.03
N GLU A 129 -16.25 11.70 4.41
CA GLU A 129 -14.98 12.35 4.73
C GLU A 129 -14.40 11.78 6.02
N ARG A 130 -15.25 11.62 7.05
CA ARG A 130 -14.82 11.03 8.32
C ARG A 130 -14.43 9.57 8.17
N LEU A 131 -15.14 8.79 7.36
CA LEU A 131 -14.74 7.42 7.02
C LEU A 131 -13.37 7.38 6.33
N PHE A 132 -13.14 8.24 5.35
CA PHE A 132 -11.85 8.33 4.66
C PHE A 132 -10.72 8.66 5.64
N ARG A 133 -10.92 9.62 6.54
CA ARG A 133 -9.93 9.96 7.57
C ARG A 133 -9.64 8.78 8.50
N LEU A 134 -10.68 8.10 9.00
CA LEU A 134 -10.52 6.94 9.87
C LEU A 134 -9.73 5.82 9.17
N ASP A 135 -10.01 5.56 7.90
CA ASP A 135 -9.30 4.55 7.11
C ASP A 135 -7.84 4.95 6.88
N ALA A 136 -7.58 6.19 6.45
CA ALA A 136 -6.24 6.70 6.22
C ALA A 136 -5.38 6.66 7.49
N PHE A 137 -5.90 7.11 8.63
CA PHE A 137 -5.14 7.07 9.88
C PHE A 137 -4.97 5.65 10.42
N SER A 138 -5.97 4.77 10.26
CA SER A 138 -5.80 3.34 10.59
C SER A 138 -4.69 2.71 9.72
N HIS A 139 -4.64 3.04 8.43
CA HIS A 139 -3.55 2.60 7.57
C HIS A 139 -2.18 3.10 8.06
N GLN A 140 -2.04 4.37 8.47
CA GLN A 140 -0.78 4.88 9.04
C GLN A 140 -0.34 4.08 10.27
N GLU A 141 -1.27 3.73 11.17
CA GLU A 141 -0.96 2.87 12.33
C GLU A 141 -0.44 1.49 11.90
N ALA A 142 -1.07 0.89 10.89
CA ALA A 142 -0.65 -0.40 10.34
C ALA A 142 0.76 -0.32 9.73
N MET A 143 1.06 0.73 8.98
CA MET A 143 2.39 0.95 8.39
C MET A 143 3.46 1.16 9.46
N ALA A 144 3.16 1.94 10.50
CA ALA A 144 4.06 2.14 11.63
C ALA A 144 4.33 0.82 12.36
N SER A 145 3.28 0.04 12.65
CA SER A 145 3.38 -1.28 13.31
C SER A 145 4.20 -2.29 12.49
N GLY A 146 4.19 -2.20 11.17
CA GLY A 146 4.94 -3.08 10.27
C GLY A 146 4.26 -4.43 10.00
N GLY A 147 4.69 -5.09 8.94
CA GLY A 147 4.14 -6.37 8.47
C GLY A 147 3.04 -6.25 7.42
N LEU A 148 2.51 -5.05 7.15
CA LEU A 148 1.54 -4.80 6.07
C LEU A 148 2.28 -4.70 4.74
N LEU A 149 1.96 -5.58 3.79
CA LEU A 149 2.62 -5.65 2.47
C LEU A 149 1.79 -4.99 1.36
N LYS A 150 0.46 -4.97 1.51
CA LYS A 150 -0.48 -4.34 0.58
C LYS A 150 -1.77 -4.01 1.29
N TYR A 151 -2.31 -2.83 1.00
CA TYR A 151 -3.70 -2.48 1.26
C TYR A 151 -4.37 -2.08 -0.06
N TRP A 152 -5.59 -2.55 -0.27
CA TRP A 152 -6.39 -2.20 -1.44
C TRP A 152 -7.84 -2.02 -1.03
N TYR A 153 -8.52 -1.04 -1.62
CA TYR A 153 -9.97 -0.93 -1.58
C TYR A 153 -10.51 -0.54 -2.95
N GLY A 154 -11.72 -1.02 -3.25
CA GLY A 154 -12.42 -0.69 -4.48
C GLY A 154 -13.23 0.61 -4.38
N VAL A 155 -13.93 0.90 -5.47
CA VAL A 155 -15.01 1.90 -5.49
C VAL A 155 -16.31 1.24 -5.08
N LYS A 156 -17.20 1.98 -4.42
CA LYS A 156 -18.51 1.47 -4.03
C LYS A 156 -19.37 1.24 -5.28
N ASP A 157 -20.13 0.15 -5.29
CA ASP A 157 -21.15 -0.07 -6.33
C ASP A 157 -22.44 0.75 -6.08
N GLU A 158 -23.44 0.57 -6.94
CA GLU A 158 -24.74 1.26 -6.86
C GLU A 158 -25.48 1.00 -5.53
N ASP A 159 -25.25 -0.16 -4.92
CA ASP A 159 -25.80 -0.57 -3.62
C ASP A 159 -24.92 -0.10 -2.44
N ARG A 160 -23.92 0.75 -2.69
CA ARG A 160 -22.92 1.25 -1.73
C ARG A 160 -22.06 0.13 -1.13
N ARG A 161 -21.94 -1.00 -1.83
CA ARG A 161 -21.10 -2.12 -1.40
C ARG A 161 -19.66 -1.94 -1.85
N ASN A 162 -18.72 -2.39 -1.04
CA ASN A 162 -17.30 -2.35 -1.39
C ASN A 162 -16.54 -3.54 -0.82
N LEU A 163 -15.37 -3.80 -1.42
CA LEU A 163 -14.35 -4.70 -0.91
C LEU A 163 -13.10 -3.91 -0.56
N ALA A 164 -12.54 -4.19 0.60
CA ALA A 164 -11.15 -3.87 0.93
C ALA A 164 -10.39 -5.15 1.27
N THR A 165 -9.08 -5.14 1.12
CA THR A 165 -8.21 -6.25 1.51
C THR A 165 -6.83 -5.79 1.93
N CYS A 166 -6.22 -6.51 2.85
CA CYS A 166 -4.84 -6.33 3.25
C CYS A 166 -4.08 -7.65 3.30
N PHE A 167 -2.80 -7.58 2.91
CA PHE A 167 -1.85 -8.69 2.91
C PHE A 167 -0.78 -8.41 3.95
N TRP A 168 -0.49 -9.40 4.78
CA TRP A 168 0.42 -9.29 5.91
C TRP A 168 1.43 -10.43 5.91
N GLU A 169 2.62 -10.16 6.44
CA GLU A 169 3.63 -11.21 6.67
C GLU A 169 3.12 -12.31 7.60
N SER A 170 2.29 -11.94 8.59
CA SER A 170 1.70 -12.91 9.51
C SER A 170 0.42 -12.39 10.14
N ARG A 171 -0.33 -13.31 10.76
CA ARG A 171 -1.48 -12.96 11.59
C ARG A 171 -1.09 -12.05 12.77
N GLN A 172 0.09 -12.27 13.36
CA GLN A 172 0.54 -11.46 14.49
C GLN A 172 0.74 -10.01 14.06
N HIS A 173 1.34 -9.77 12.89
CA HIS A 173 1.44 -8.43 12.32
C HIS A 173 0.08 -7.79 12.07
N ALA A 174 -0.86 -8.53 11.47
CA ALA A 174 -2.22 -8.04 11.25
C ALA A 174 -2.93 -7.67 12.56
N ARG A 175 -2.73 -8.48 13.61
CA ARG A 175 -3.26 -8.23 14.95
C ARG A 175 -2.66 -6.96 15.55
N ASP A 176 -1.35 -6.80 15.52
CA ASP A 176 -0.67 -5.66 16.13
C ASP A 176 -0.97 -4.36 15.39
N GLY A 177 -0.97 -4.39 14.06
CA GLY A 177 -1.37 -3.26 13.21
C GLY A 177 -2.82 -2.84 13.43
N GLY A 178 -3.71 -3.77 13.75
CA GLY A 178 -5.13 -3.50 14.00
C GLY A 178 -5.48 -3.02 15.41
N ARG A 179 -4.52 -2.87 16.34
CA ARG A 179 -4.79 -2.56 17.76
C ARG A 179 -4.73 -1.07 18.13
N GLY A 180 -4.33 -0.22 17.20
CA GLY A 180 -4.18 1.22 17.44
C GLY A 180 -5.50 1.96 17.72
N PRO A 181 -5.42 3.17 18.30
CA PRO A 181 -6.59 4.00 18.60
C PRO A 181 -7.41 4.39 17.35
N TRP A 182 -6.82 4.58 16.18
CA TRP A 182 -7.56 4.88 14.95
C TRP A 182 -8.34 3.66 14.47
N HIS A 183 -7.74 2.47 14.51
CA HIS A 183 -8.48 1.23 14.26
C HIS A 183 -9.62 1.00 15.27
N ALA A 184 -9.43 1.36 16.54
CA ALA A 184 -10.50 1.31 17.54
C ALA A 184 -11.67 2.24 17.20
N GLN A 185 -11.37 3.47 16.76
CA GLN A 185 -12.38 4.42 16.28
C GLN A 185 -13.07 3.93 15.00
N ALA A 186 -12.33 3.36 14.04
CA ALA A 186 -12.87 2.80 12.82
C ALA A 186 -13.83 1.63 13.11
N ARG A 187 -13.47 0.73 14.04
CA ARG A 187 -14.37 -0.33 14.51
C ARG A 187 -15.61 0.21 15.20
N ALA A 188 -15.49 1.26 16.01
CA ALA A 188 -16.64 1.90 16.63
C ALA A 188 -17.56 2.56 15.59
N ALA A 189 -16.99 3.14 14.53
CA ALA A 189 -17.75 3.71 13.42
C ALA A 189 -18.49 2.66 12.58
N ALA A 190 -18.06 1.39 12.62
CA ALA A 190 -18.70 0.30 11.90
C ALA A 190 -20.20 0.15 12.26
N THR A 191 -20.53 0.28 13.54
CA THR A 191 -21.93 0.15 14.03
C THR A 191 -22.79 1.37 13.66
N ILE A 192 -22.16 2.48 13.32
CA ILE A 192 -22.82 3.75 13.00
C ILE A 192 -23.13 3.83 11.51
N TRP A 193 -22.15 3.55 10.65
CA TRP A 193 -22.23 3.88 9.21
C TRP A 193 -22.34 2.70 8.25
N TYR A 194 -22.24 1.47 8.73
CA TYR A 194 -22.37 0.28 7.89
C TYR A 194 -23.75 -0.35 8.09
N GLU A 195 -24.42 -0.69 6.98
CA GLU A 195 -25.56 -1.60 6.99
C GLU A 195 -25.08 -3.02 7.28
N SER A 196 -23.97 -3.41 6.64
CA SER A 196 -23.27 -4.66 6.91
C SER A 196 -21.76 -4.50 6.74
N ILE A 197 -21.00 -5.25 7.54
CA ILE A 197 -19.57 -5.41 7.37
C ILE A 197 -19.19 -6.85 7.74
N VAL A 198 -18.45 -7.52 6.87
CA VAL A 198 -18.04 -8.92 7.00
C VAL A 198 -16.53 -9.01 6.83
N PHE A 199 -15.88 -9.58 7.84
CA PHE A 199 -14.45 -9.85 7.85
C PHE A 199 -14.24 -11.32 7.54
N LYS A 200 -13.35 -11.61 6.59
CA LYS A 200 -12.84 -12.97 6.37
C LYS A 200 -11.32 -12.94 6.33
N THR A 201 -10.73 -14.03 6.82
CA THR A 201 -9.29 -14.18 6.97
C THR A 201 -8.84 -15.43 6.25
N TYR A 202 -7.70 -15.35 5.57
CA TYR A 202 -7.16 -16.42 4.77
C TYR A 202 -5.67 -16.58 5.03
N VAL A 203 -5.17 -17.78 4.75
CA VAL A 203 -3.75 -18.04 4.51
C VAL A 203 -3.55 -18.12 3.00
N LEU A 204 -2.66 -17.29 2.47
CA LEU A 204 -2.13 -17.41 1.12
C LEU A 204 -0.81 -18.15 1.19
N THR A 205 -0.76 -19.36 0.66
CA THR A 205 0.48 -20.13 0.51
C THR A 205 1.02 -19.90 -0.90
N ILE A 206 2.28 -19.50 -1.04
CA ILE A 206 3.00 -19.51 -2.33
C ILE A 206 4.06 -20.60 -2.25
N GLY A 207 3.96 -21.60 -3.13
CA GLY A 207 4.83 -22.78 -3.15
C GLY A 207 6.25 -22.49 -3.65
N ASP A 208 7.13 -23.50 -3.55
CA ASP A 208 8.53 -23.39 -3.95
C ASP A 208 8.70 -22.92 -5.40
N GLY A 209 9.67 -22.03 -5.61
CA GLY A 209 9.92 -21.40 -6.91
C GLY A 209 8.78 -20.52 -7.43
N ALA A 210 7.80 -20.17 -6.58
CA ALA A 210 6.56 -19.49 -6.94
C ALA A 210 5.80 -20.21 -8.07
N ASN A 211 5.80 -21.55 -8.03
CA ASN A 211 5.17 -22.40 -9.06
C ASN A 211 3.69 -22.72 -8.80
N SER A 212 3.21 -22.47 -7.58
CA SER A 212 1.83 -22.69 -7.18
C SER A 212 1.43 -21.68 -6.12
N TRP A 213 0.13 -21.46 -5.98
CA TRP A 213 -0.45 -20.69 -4.90
C TRP A 213 -1.81 -21.25 -4.53
N GLU A 214 -2.20 -21.05 -3.27
CA GLU A 214 -3.52 -21.43 -2.76
C GLU A 214 -3.99 -20.43 -1.70
N PHE A 215 -5.29 -20.17 -1.69
CA PHE A 215 -5.95 -19.56 -0.55
C PHE A 215 -6.65 -20.65 0.25
N ARG A 216 -6.50 -20.59 1.57
CA ARG A 216 -7.29 -21.39 2.51
C ARG A 216 -7.92 -20.45 3.53
N ASP A 217 -9.15 -20.73 3.92
CA ASP A 217 -9.77 -20.03 5.05
C ASP A 217 -8.89 -20.22 6.29
N TYR A 218 -8.65 -19.15 7.02
CA TYR A 218 -7.94 -19.24 8.28
C TYR A 218 -8.92 -19.70 9.37
N GLU A 219 -8.75 -20.94 9.82
CA GLU A 219 -9.46 -21.47 10.98
C GLU A 219 -8.67 -21.16 12.24
N GLU A 220 -9.26 -20.40 13.15
CA GLU A 220 -8.69 -20.23 14.48
C GLU A 220 -8.86 -21.55 15.23
N SER A 221 -7.74 -22.22 15.55
CA SER A 221 -7.77 -23.38 16.44
C SER A 221 -8.37 -22.93 17.78
N ARG A 222 -9.58 -23.44 18.07
CA ARG A 222 -10.31 -23.14 19.31
C ARG A 222 -9.56 -23.61 20.55
#